data_AF-A0A517RMR8-F1
#
_entry.id   AF-A0A517RMR8-F1
#
_cell.length_a   1.000
_cell.length_b   1.000
_cell.length_c   1.000
_cell.angle_alpha   90.00
_cell.angle_beta   90.00
_cell.angle_gamma   90.00
#
_symmetry.space_group_name_H-M   'P 1'
#
loop_
_entity.id
_entity.type
_entity.pdbx_description
1 polymer ?
#
loop_
_entity_poly.entity_id
_entity_poly.type
_entity_poly.pdbx_seq_one_letter_code
_entity_poly.pdbx_strand_id
1 'polypeptide(L)'
;MSTAYPPEIIKFIEEEMSTGNYEDETALVTEALEVFRELKQRHAELRQQIQQSLDEEKAGRVAPFDVDEIISELESEVDETGQPIS
;
A
#
# COMPACT_ATOMS: atom_id res chain seq x y z
N MET A 1 -20.25 -15.16 20.14
CA MET A 1 -18.99 -15.15 20.91
C MET A 1 -18.95 -13.82 21.64
N SER A 2 -18.74 -13.80 22.95
CA SER A 2 -18.67 -12.55 23.72
C SER A 2 -17.21 -12.31 24.08
N THR A 3 -16.47 -11.68 23.17
CA THR A 3 -15.19 -11.05 23.49
C THR A 3 -15.54 -9.67 24.02
N ALA A 4 -15.47 -9.47 25.33
CA ALA A 4 -15.60 -8.14 25.90
C ALA A 4 -14.47 -7.28 25.31
N TYR A 5 -14.83 -6.30 24.50
CA TYR A 5 -13.87 -5.35 23.96
C TYR A 5 -13.22 -4.55 25.09
N PRO A 6 -11.94 -4.16 24.95
CA PRO A 6 -11.34 -3.18 25.84
C PRO A 6 -12.17 -1.88 25.86
N PRO A 7 -12.20 -1.15 26.99
CA PRO A 7 -12.96 0.10 27.10
C PRO A 7 -12.67 1.11 25.99
N GLU A 8 -11.43 1.13 25.50
CA GLU A 8 -10.99 2.02 24.42
C GLU A 8 -11.65 1.67 23.08
N ILE A 9 -11.81 0.38 22.81
CA ILE A 9 -12.45 -0.11 21.59
C ILE A 9 -13.96 0.10 21.66
N ILE A 10 -14.58 -0.08 22.84
CA ILE A 10 -15.99 0.24 23.05
C ILE A 10 -16.26 1.72 22.74
N LYS A 11 -15.43 2.63 23.27
CA LYS A 11 -15.54 4.07 23.00
C LYS A 11 -15.39 4.39 21.51
N PHE A 12 -14.44 3.74 20.83
CA PHE A 12 -14.26 3.89 19.39
C PHE A 12 -15.48 3.42 18.59
N ILE A 13 -16.04 2.25 18.94
CA ILE A 13 -17.26 1.73 18.31
C ILE A 13 -18.43 2.69 18.54
N GLU A 14 -18.63 3.19 19.76
CA GLU A 14 -19.70 4.15 20.07
C GLU A 14 -19.55 5.46 19.26
N GLU A 15 -18.33 5.97 19.13
CA GLU A 15 -18.02 7.17 18.34
C GLU A 15 -18.33 6.93 16.84
N GLU A 16 -17.86 5.83 16.26
CA GLU A 16 -18.10 5.50 14.86
C GLU A 16 -19.58 5.21 14.57
N MET A 17 -20.28 4.51 15.46
CA MET A 17 -21.73 4.30 15.33
C MET A 17 -22.50 5.64 15.43
N SER A 18 -22.01 6.60 16.21
CA SER A 18 -22.64 7.93 16.32
C SER A 18 -22.52 8.78 15.04
N THR A 19 -21.57 8.46 14.17
CA THR A 19 -21.43 9.12 12.85
C THR A 19 -22.52 8.69 11.87
N GLY A 20 -23.18 7.55 12.11
CA GLY A 20 -24.19 6.98 11.23
C GLY A 20 -23.64 6.31 9.97
N ASN A 21 -22.32 6.11 9.88
CA ASN A 21 -21.69 5.48 8.71
C ASN A 21 -21.86 3.95 8.65
N TYR A 22 -22.26 3.31 9.76
CA TYR A 22 -22.36 1.86 9.89
C TYR A 22 -23.74 1.44 10.39
N GLU A 23 -24.30 0.39 9.77
CA GLU A 23 -25.62 -0.15 10.14
C GLU A 23 -25.59 -0.86 11.50
N ASP A 24 -24.50 -1.57 11.78
CA ASP A 24 -24.26 -2.25 13.04
C ASP A 24 -22.76 -2.36 13.37
N GLU A 25 -22.48 -2.81 14.59
CA GLU A 25 -21.12 -3.05 15.08
C GLU A 25 -20.37 -4.10 14.23
N THR A 26 -21.09 -5.07 13.66
CA THR A 26 -20.48 -6.14 12.86
C THR A 26 -19.98 -5.60 11.52
N ALA A 27 -20.70 -4.67 10.90
CA ALA A 27 -20.29 -3.98 9.69
C ALA A 27 -19.00 -3.18 9.95
N LEU A 28 -18.96 -2.40 11.02
CA LEU A 28 -17.77 -1.64 11.44
C LEU A 28 -16.56 -2.57 11.66
N VAL A 29 -16.72 -3.65 12.42
CA VAL A 29 -15.63 -4.58 12.72
C VAL A 29 -15.17 -5.32 11.46
N THR A 30 -16.10 -5.67 10.56
CA THR A 30 -15.77 -6.32 9.29
C THR A 30 -14.92 -5.39 8.41
N GLU A 31 -15.34 -4.14 8.24
CA GLU A 31 -14.59 -3.15 7.46
C GLU A 31 -13.22 -2.88 8.08
N ALA A 32 -13.14 -2.73 9.41
CA ALA A 32 -11.87 -2.58 10.11
C ALA A 32 -10.92 -3.76 9.88
N LEU A 33 -11.45 -4.99 9.83
CA LEU A 33 -10.66 -6.20 9.53
C LEU A 33 -10.21 -6.26 8.07
N GLU A 34 -11.05 -5.81 7.14
CA GLU A 34 -10.69 -5.73 5.71
C GLU A 34 -9.57 -4.72 5.49
N VAL A 35 -9.69 -3.51 6.05
CA VAL A 35 -8.65 -2.48 6.01
C VAL A 35 -7.36 -2.99 6.65
N PHE A 36 -7.45 -3.66 7.81
CA PHE A 36 -6.28 -4.24 8.45
C PHE A 36 -5.61 -5.33 7.60
N ARG A 37 -6.41 -6.15 6.90
CA ARG A 37 -5.90 -7.17 5.98
C ARG A 37 -5.17 -6.54 4.79
N GLU A 38 -5.76 -5.52 4.18
CA GLU A 38 -5.13 -4.79 3.08
C GLU A 38 -3.80 -4.17 3.53
N LEU A 39 -3.79 -3.50 4.68
CA LEU A 39 -2.59 -2.89 5.25
C LEU A 39 -1.47 -3.93 5.46
N LYS A 40 -1.82 -5.11 6.01
CA LYS A 40 -0.87 -6.21 6.19
C LYS A 40 -0.30 -6.69 4.86
N GLN A 41 -1.14 -6.83 3.84
CA GLN A 41 -0.71 -7.25 2.51
C GLN A 41 0.23 -6.23 1.88
N ARG A 42 -0.16 -4.96 1.84
CA ARG A 42 0.67 -3.87 1.27
C ARG A 42 2.03 -3.77 1.97
N HIS A 43 2.05 -3.92 3.29
CA HIS A 43 3.30 -3.89 4.03
C HIS A 43 4.18 -5.12 3.77
N ALA A 44 3.60 -6.30 3.55
CA ALA A 44 4.34 -7.48 3.15
C ALA A 44 4.94 -7.32 1.74
N GLU A 45 4.17 -6.77 0.80
CA GLU A 45 4.61 -6.47 -0.57
C GLU A 45 5.76 -5.45 -0.56
N LEU A 46 5.64 -4.37 0.21
CA LEU A 46 6.73 -3.37 0.37
C LEU A 46 8.01 -4.00 0.93
N ARG A 47 7.89 -4.87 1.95
CA ARG A 47 9.05 -5.58 2.49
C ARG A 47 9.70 -6.49 1.45
N GLN A 48 8.89 -7.18 0.65
CA GLN A 48 9.38 -8.02 -0.43
C GLN A 48 10.10 -7.18 -1.50
N GLN A 49 9.55 -6.05 -1.91
CA GLN A 49 10.18 -5.13 -2.88
C GLN A 49 11.53 -4.62 -2.36
N ILE A 50 11.60 -4.17 -1.11
CA ILE A 50 12.86 -3.73 -0.49
C ILE A 50 13.89 -4.86 -0.51
N GLN A 51 13.49 -6.07 -0.11
CA GLN A 51 14.40 -7.21 -0.07
C GLN A 51 14.91 -7.56 -1.47
N GLN A 52 14.03 -7.52 -2.48
CA GLN A 52 14.42 -7.74 -3.87
C GLN A 52 15.46 -6.70 -4.33
N SER A 53 15.22 -5.41 -4.09
CA SER A 53 16.18 -4.35 -4.48
C SER A 53 17.53 -4.51 -3.79
N LEU A 54 17.55 -4.89 -2.50
CA LEU A 54 18.80 -5.17 -1.78
C LEU A 54 19.55 -6.38 -2.35
N ASP A 55 18.83 -7.39 -2.82
CA ASP A 55 19.45 -8.58 -3.41
C ASP A 55 19.93 -8.31 -4.85
N GLU A 56 19.26 -7.42 -5.60
CA GLU A 56 19.75 -6.89 -6.87
C GLU A 56 21.03 -6.08 -6.70
N GLU A 57 21.11 -5.23 -5.67
CA GLU A 57 22.33 -4.49 -5.32
C GLU A 57 23.49 -5.44 -5.01
N LYS A 58 23.27 -6.43 -4.13
CA LYS A 58 24.29 -7.45 -3.79
C LYS A 58 24.73 -8.27 -4.99
N ALA A 59 23.81 -8.53 -5.93
CA ALA A 59 24.12 -9.22 -7.17
C ALA A 59 24.83 -8.33 -8.21
N GLY A 60 25.06 -7.05 -7.91
CA GLY A 60 25.66 -6.09 -8.83
C GLY A 60 24.78 -5.75 -10.03
N ARG A 61 23.45 -5.89 -9.90
CA ARG A 61 22.46 -5.64 -10.97
C ARG A 61 21.82 -4.26 -10.88
N VAL A 62 22.35 -3.37 -10.05
CA VAL A 62 21.93 -1.97 -9.94
C VAL A 62 22.89 -1.09 -10.73
N ALA A 63 22.35 -0.10 -11.44
CA ALA A 63 23.13 0.93 -12.11
C ALA A 63 23.26 2.19 -11.22
N PRO A 64 24.31 3.00 -11.40
CA PRO A 64 24.35 4.35 -10.83
C PRO A 64 23.10 5.15 -11.23
N PHE A 65 22.61 5.98 -10.32
CA PHE A 65 21.49 6.86 -10.62
C PHE A 65 21.98 8.07 -11.43
N ASP A 66 21.72 8.05 -12.74
CA ASP A 66 22.01 9.13 -13.67
C ASP A 66 20.70 9.64 -14.28
N VAL A 67 20.33 10.87 -13.92
CA VAL A 67 19.06 11.47 -14.34
C VAL A 67 19.06 11.79 -15.84
N ASP A 68 20.20 12.20 -16.40
CA ASP A 68 20.28 12.59 -17.81
C ASP A 68 20.17 11.34 -18.71
N GLU A 69 20.79 10.23 -18.29
CA GLU A 69 20.66 8.93 -18.96
C GLU A 69 19.21 8.41 -18.91
N ILE A 70 18.57 8.47 -17.74
CA ILE A 70 17.17 8.05 -17.56
C ILE A 70 16.22 8.89 -18.42
N ILE A 71 16.40 10.22 -18.47
CA ILE A 71 15.58 11.09 -19.32
C ILE A 71 15.79 10.71 -20.80
N SER A 72 17.04 10.55 -21.23
CA SER A 72 17.34 10.20 -22.62
C SER A 72 16.76 8.83 -23.02
N GLU A 73 16.75 7.85 -22.11
CA GLU A 73 16.13 6.54 -22.33
C GLU A 73 14.62 6.69 -22.48
N LEU A 74 13.95 7.37 -21.54
CA LEU A 74 12.51 7.60 -21.58
C LEU A 74 12.07 8.39 -22.83
N GLU A 75 12.83 9.42 -23.24
CA GLU A 75 12.58 10.18 -24.46
C GLU A 75 12.74 9.32 -25.72
N SER A 76 13.60 8.31 -25.69
CA SER A 76 13.75 7.36 -26.81
C SER A 76 12.61 6.34 -26.91
N GLU A 77 11.85 6.16 -25.82
CA GLU A 77 10.69 5.27 -25.76
C GLU A 77 9.37 5.98 -26.10
N VAL A 78 9.37 7.30 -26.26
CA VAL A 78 8.17 8.09 -26.58
C VAL A 78 8.29 8.83 -27.91
N ASP A 79 7.18 8.94 -28.64
CA ASP A 79 7.11 9.71 -29.88
C ASP A 79 6.98 11.22 -29.62
N GLU A 80 6.92 12.00 -30.71
CA GLU A 80 6.79 13.47 -30.71
C GLU A 80 5.54 13.97 -29.94
N THR A 81 4.58 13.09 -29.69
CA THR A 81 3.32 13.37 -28.99
C THR A 81 3.29 12.85 -27.55
N GLY A 82 4.39 12.22 -27.10
CA GLY A 82 4.53 11.61 -25.78
C GLY A 82 3.86 10.23 -25.64
N GLN A 83 3.56 9.55 -26.76
CA GLN A 83 3.04 8.17 -26.73
C GLN A 83 4.17 7.14 -26.84
N PRO A 84 4.04 5.94 -26.23
CA PRO A 84 5.06 4.90 -26.34
C PRO A 84 5.29 4.47 -27.80
N ILE A 85 6.55 4.37 -28.21
CA ILE A 85 6.93 3.83 -29.52
C ILE A 85 6.76 2.31 -29.43
N SER A 86 5.67 1.81 -30.03
CA SER A 86 5.24 0.41 -29.95
C SER A 86 6.10 -0.57 -30.77
#